data_AF-A0A0E0CG98-F1
#
_entry.id   AF-A0A0E0CG98-F1
#
_cell.length_a   1.000
_cell.length_b   1.000
_cell.length_c   1.000
_cell.angle_alpha   90.00
_cell.angle_beta   90.00
_cell.angle_gamma   90.00
#
_symmetry.space_group_name_H-M   'P 1'
#
loop_
_entity.id
_entity.type
_entity.pdbx_description
1 polymer ?
#
loop_
_entity_poly.entity_id
_entity_poly.type
_entity_poly.pdbx_seq_one_letter_code
_entity_poly.pdbx_strand_id
1 'polypeptide(L)'
;MEPAAAAGGVTAAVDLSPAAAADLGRVHLLPCGIKQNGAAAVSDYFKPKDTGVEVEGIRVEEAFFRGRKLQGATISLPDGYQGYVLEKRSGGKDMKKLEGEMHKPVTAEEMVNMSAMQNQSN
;
A
#
# COMPACT_ATOMS: atom_id res chain seq x y z
N MET A 1 -31.00 43.02 7.58
CA MET A 1 -30.50 41.87 6.80
C MET A 1 -29.03 42.17 6.52
N GLU A 2 -28.14 41.64 7.35
CA GLU A 2 -26.68 41.85 7.24
C GLU A 2 -26.12 40.97 6.10
N PRO A 3 -25.14 41.44 5.31
CA PRO A 3 -24.54 40.61 4.28
C PRO A 3 -23.49 39.69 4.92
N ALA A 4 -23.63 38.39 4.69
CA ALA A 4 -22.65 37.39 5.08
C ALA A 4 -21.30 37.66 4.39
N ALA A 5 -20.24 37.84 5.18
CA ALA A 5 -18.88 37.99 4.68
C ALA A 5 -18.48 36.76 3.85
N ALA A 6 -18.11 36.99 2.59
CA ALA A 6 -17.58 35.97 1.71
C ALA A 6 -16.22 35.50 2.26
N ALA A 7 -16.15 34.25 2.72
CA ALA A 7 -14.89 33.62 3.09
C ALA A 7 -13.99 33.55 1.85
N GLY A 8 -12.92 34.35 1.83
CA GLY A 8 -11.95 34.35 0.75
C GLY A 8 -11.26 33.00 0.65
N GLY A 9 -11.54 32.26 -0.43
CA GLY A 9 -10.82 31.02 -0.73
C GLY A 9 -9.38 31.32 -1.15
N VAL A 10 -8.42 30.55 -0.65
CA VAL A 10 -7.04 30.55 -1.15
C VAL A 10 -6.97 29.65 -2.38
N THR A 11 -6.59 30.21 -3.52
CA THR A 11 -6.24 29.45 -4.73
C THR A 11 -4.75 29.13 -4.73
N ALA A 12 -4.39 27.85 -4.88
CA ALA A 12 -3.00 27.40 -5.03
C ALA A 12 -2.89 26.47 -6.26
N ALA A 13 -1.76 26.56 -6.97
CA ALA A 13 -1.44 25.64 -8.06
C ALA A 13 -0.68 24.42 -7.53
N VAL A 14 -1.06 23.22 -7.98
CA VAL A 14 -0.33 21.97 -7.69
C VAL A 14 0.38 21.56 -8.97
N ASP A 15 1.71 21.52 -8.93
CA ASP A 15 2.51 20.98 -10.03
C ASP A 15 2.47 19.45 -10.00
N LEU A 16 2.00 18.86 -11.11
CA LEU A 16 1.93 17.42 -11.33
C LEU A 16 2.99 16.95 -12.32
N SER A 17 4.04 17.75 -12.54
CA SER A 17 5.15 17.39 -13.43
C SER A 17 5.64 15.96 -13.15
N PRO A 18 5.84 15.16 -14.21
CA PRO A 18 6.05 13.73 -14.05
C PRO A 18 7.38 13.45 -13.35
N ALA A 19 7.30 13.06 -12.08
CA ALA A 19 8.37 12.34 -11.40
C ALA A 19 8.34 10.86 -11.85
N ALA A 20 9.45 10.14 -11.68
CA ALA A 20 9.53 8.71 -12.01
C ALA A 20 8.35 7.95 -11.38
N ALA A 21 7.42 7.50 -12.22
CA ALA A 21 6.25 6.75 -11.79
C ALA A 21 6.71 5.32 -11.45
N ALA A 22 6.56 4.94 -10.19
CA ALA A 22 6.71 3.55 -9.80
C ALA A 22 5.41 2.79 -10.10
N ASP A 23 5.53 1.59 -10.65
CA ASP A 23 4.40 0.67 -10.74
C ASP A 23 4.02 0.20 -9.33
N LEU A 24 2.80 0.52 -8.89
CA LEU A 24 2.26 0.13 -7.59
C LEU A 24 1.69 -1.29 -7.62
N GLY A 25 1.64 -1.93 -8.78
CA GLY A 25 1.10 -3.27 -8.97
C GLY A 25 -0.42 -3.28 -8.90
N ARG A 26 -0.99 -3.61 -7.73
CA ARG A 26 -2.43 -3.86 -7.58
C ARG A 26 -3.06 -2.98 -6.49
N VAL A 27 -4.26 -2.47 -6.77
CA VAL A 27 -5.08 -1.71 -5.81
C VAL A 27 -6.32 -2.53 -5.46
N HIS A 28 -6.69 -2.52 -4.18
CA HIS A 28 -7.87 -3.21 -3.66
C HIS A 28 -8.82 -2.23 -2.99
N LEU A 29 -10.08 -2.22 -3.42
CA LEU A 29 -11.16 -1.53 -2.73
C LEU A 29 -11.88 -2.51 -1.80
N LEU A 30 -11.76 -2.30 -0.50
CA LEU A 30 -12.40 -3.16 0.50
C LEU A 30 -13.81 -2.64 0.86
N PRO A 31 -14.78 -3.52 1.15
CA PRO A 31 -16.12 -3.14 1.60
C PRO A 31 -16.13 -2.75 3.09
N CYS A 32 -15.10 -2.05 3.55
CA CYS A 32 -14.97 -1.56 4.92
C CYS A 32 -13.95 -0.42 5.00
N GLY A 33 -14.08 0.43 6.02
CA GLY A 33 -13.09 1.45 6.35
C GLY A 33 -12.01 0.90 7.30
N ILE A 34 -10.74 1.13 6.97
CA ILE A 34 -9.61 0.89 7.87
C ILE A 34 -9.22 2.24 8.48
N LYS A 35 -9.14 2.32 9.81
CA LYS A 35 -8.88 3.60 10.51
C LYS A 35 -7.42 4.05 10.42
N GLN A 36 -6.50 3.10 10.19
CA GLN A 36 -5.07 3.35 10.12
C GLN A 36 -4.62 3.48 8.67
N ASN A 37 -3.79 4.49 8.41
CA ASN A 37 -3.05 4.64 7.17
C ASN A 37 -1.58 4.28 7.43
N GLY A 38 -0.93 3.60 6.49
CA GLY A 38 0.47 3.21 6.60
C GLY A 38 0.80 1.97 5.77
N ALA A 39 2.06 1.54 5.84
CA ALA A 39 2.51 0.31 5.17
C ALA A 39 1.79 -0.91 5.75
N ALA A 40 1.48 -1.88 4.88
CA ALA A 40 0.87 -3.15 5.25
C ALA A 40 1.44 -4.26 4.37
N ALA A 41 1.62 -5.46 4.95
CA ALA A 41 2.07 -6.65 4.25
C ALA A 41 0.94 -7.28 3.41
N VAL A 42 0.38 -6.51 2.47
CA VAL A 42 -0.78 -6.92 1.66
C VAL A 42 -0.46 -8.18 0.86
N SER A 43 0.70 -8.21 0.21
CA SER A 43 1.13 -9.35 -0.61
C SER A 43 1.33 -10.64 0.17
N ASP A 44 1.55 -10.58 1.49
CA ASP A 44 1.74 -11.79 2.31
C ASP A 44 0.40 -12.39 2.74
N TYR A 45 -0.56 -11.53 3.11
CA TYR A 45 -1.79 -11.94 3.77
C TYR A 45 -3.06 -11.84 2.91
N PHE A 46 -3.10 -10.96 1.91
CA PHE A 46 -4.28 -10.72 1.08
C PHE A 46 -3.99 -11.15 -0.36
N LYS A 47 -4.31 -12.41 -0.65
CA LYS A 47 -4.11 -13.05 -1.97
C LYS A 47 -5.46 -13.52 -2.51
N PRO A 48 -6.22 -12.66 -3.22
CA PRO A 48 -7.43 -13.10 -3.90
C PRO A 48 -7.15 -14.27 -4.82
N LYS A 49 -8.03 -15.27 -4.80
CA LYS A 49 -7.94 -16.48 -5.62
C LYS A 49 -9.14 -16.55 -6.55
N ASP A 50 -8.89 -16.91 -7.81
CA ASP A 50 -9.95 -17.20 -8.75
C ASP A 50 -10.81 -18.37 -8.23
N THR A 51 -12.12 -18.20 -8.25
CA THR A 51 -13.09 -19.21 -7.81
C THR A 51 -13.55 -20.11 -8.96
N GLY A 52 -13.21 -19.79 -10.20
CA GLY A 52 -13.71 -20.44 -11.41
C GLY A 52 -15.17 -20.07 -11.74
N VAL A 53 -15.77 -19.16 -10.97
CA VAL A 53 -17.13 -18.65 -11.20
C VAL A 53 -17.05 -17.35 -11.99
N GLU A 54 -17.91 -17.21 -12.99
CA GLU A 54 -18.04 -16.00 -13.80
C GLU A 54 -19.47 -15.47 -13.69
N VAL A 55 -19.59 -14.16 -13.48
CA VAL A 55 -20.87 -13.45 -13.40
C VAL A 55 -20.81 -12.29 -14.37
N GLU A 56 -21.72 -12.26 -15.35
CA GLU A 56 -21.78 -11.19 -16.36
C GLU A 56 -20.45 -10.96 -17.12
N GLY A 57 -19.70 -12.03 -17.39
CA GLY A 57 -18.39 -11.93 -18.07
C GLY A 57 -17.22 -11.56 -17.14
N ILE A 58 -17.48 -11.42 -15.84
CA ILE A 58 -16.49 -11.00 -14.85
C ILE A 58 -16.15 -12.18 -13.92
N ARG A 59 -14.86 -12.51 -13.83
CA ARG A 59 -14.37 -13.59 -12.95
C ARG A 59 -14.43 -13.19 -11.49
N VAL A 60 -15.02 -14.05 -10.68
CA VAL A 60 -15.14 -13.86 -9.24
C VAL A 60 -13.89 -14.37 -8.55
N GLU A 61 -13.26 -13.50 -7.76
CA GLU A 61 -12.15 -13.81 -6.88
C GLU A 61 -12.63 -13.85 -5.43
N GLU A 62 -12.07 -14.75 -4.63
CA GLU A 62 -12.34 -14.87 -3.20
C GLU A 62 -11.08 -14.56 -2.37
N ALA A 63 -11.27 -13.79 -1.30
CA ALA A 63 -10.25 -13.50 -0.31
C ALA A 63 -10.85 -13.44 1.10
N PHE A 64 -10.01 -13.41 2.11
CA PHE A 64 -10.45 -13.24 3.50
C PHE A 64 -9.75 -12.05 4.13
N PHE A 65 -10.53 -11.18 4.78
CA PHE A 65 -9.98 -10.07 5.55
C PHE A 65 -10.58 -10.11 6.95
N ARG A 66 -9.70 -10.20 7.97
CA ARG A 66 -10.11 -10.29 9.39
C ARG A 66 -11.14 -11.41 9.66
N GLY A 67 -10.95 -12.57 9.01
CA GLY A 67 -11.83 -13.74 9.14
C GLY A 67 -13.17 -13.62 8.41
N ARG A 68 -13.41 -12.53 7.67
CA ARG A 68 -14.63 -12.35 6.86
C ARG A 68 -14.32 -12.67 5.41
N LYS A 69 -15.17 -13.50 4.81
CA LYS A 69 -15.11 -13.84 3.40
C LYS A 69 -15.48 -12.63 2.55
N LEU A 70 -14.65 -12.31 1.58
CA LEU A 70 -14.88 -11.29 0.59
C LEU A 70 -14.97 -11.95 -0.78
N GLN A 71 -15.96 -11.56 -1.56
CA GLN A 71 -16.05 -11.89 -2.97
C GLN A 71 -15.92 -10.59 -3.74
N GLY A 72 -15.04 -10.59 -4.73
CA GLY A 72 -14.77 -9.42 -5.56
C GLY A 72 -14.41 -9.85 -6.97
N ALA A 73 -13.97 -8.88 -7.75
CA ALA A 73 -13.48 -9.10 -9.08
C ALA A 73 -12.42 -8.06 -9.41
N THR A 74 -11.54 -8.40 -10.35
CA THR A 74 -10.61 -7.43 -10.94
C THR A 74 -11.34 -6.68 -12.08
N ILE A 75 -11.37 -5.35 -11.99
CA ILE A 75 -12.03 -4.48 -12.97
C ILE A 75 -10.93 -3.70 -13.71
N SER A 76 -10.96 -3.76 -15.04
CA SER A 76 -10.05 -2.97 -15.89
C SER A 76 -10.47 -1.51 -15.91
N LEU A 77 -9.49 -0.60 -15.99
CA LEU A 77 -9.78 0.80 -16.27
C LEU A 77 -10.41 0.93 -17.67
N PRO A 78 -11.37 1.83 -17.87
CA PRO A 78 -11.93 2.08 -19.20
C PRO A 78 -10.87 2.54 -20.20
N ASP A 79 -11.12 2.28 -21.48
CA ASP A 79 -10.21 2.66 -22.56
C ASP A 79 -9.94 4.17 -22.57
N GLY A 80 -8.67 4.54 -22.73
CA GLY A 80 -8.23 5.93 -22.70
C GLY A 80 -8.06 6.54 -21.31
N TYR A 81 -8.31 5.79 -20.23
CA TYR A 81 -8.10 6.25 -18.86
C TYR A 81 -6.84 5.64 -18.23
N GLN A 82 -6.21 6.41 -17.34
CA GLN A 82 -5.06 5.98 -16.54
C GLN A 82 -5.30 6.33 -15.07
N GLY A 83 -4.92 5.42 -14.17
CA GLY A 83 -5.00 5.62 -12.73
C GLY A 83 -3.67 6.11 -12.17
N TYR A 84 -3.72 7.11 -11.30
CA TYR A 84 -2.55 7.62 -10.58
C TYR A 84 -2.83 7.66 -9.07
N VAL A 85 -1.84 7.26 -8.27
CA VAL A 85 -1.84 7.50 -6.83
C VAL A 85 -0.84 8.61 -6.56
N LEU A 86 -1.33 9.71 -5.98
CA LEU A 86 -0.54 10.90 -5.74
C LEU A 86 -0.26 11.03 -4.24
N GLU A 87 0.99 11.30 -3.90
CA GLU A 87 1.39 11.67 -2.54
C GLU A 87 1.74 13.17 -2.51
N LYS A 88 1.20 13.87 -1.51
CA LYS A 88 1.55 15.29 -1.30
C LYS A 88 2.98 15.36 -0.77
N ARG A 89 3.89 15.95 -1.58
CA ARG A 89 5.23 16.32 -1.09
C ARG A 89 5.13 17.52 -0.15
N SER A 90 5.68 17.42 1.05
CA SER A 90 5.96 18.58 1.89
C SER A 90 7.18 19.32 1.31
N GLY A 91 7.07 20.62 1.09
CA GLY A 91 8.23 21.45 0.68
C GLY A 91 9.33 21.35 1.74
N GLY A 92 10.53 20.91 1.33
CA GLY A 92 11.54 20.37 2.23
C GLY A 92 12.10 21.31 3.31
N LYS A 93 12.25 20.75 4.51
CA LYS A 93 13.56 20.46 5.11
C LYS A 93 13.48 19.00 5.61
N ASP A 94 14.60 18.30 5.62
CA ASP A 94 14.75 16.91 6.10
C ASP A 94 14.43 15.80 5.08
N MET A 95 15.02 15.90 3.89
CA MET A 95 15.27 14.74 3.03
C MET A 95 16.69 14.16 3.28
N LYS A 96 17.11 14.15 4.54
CA LYS A 96 18.22 13.33 5.04
C LYS A 96 17.74 12.68 6.32
N LYS A 97 17.86 11.35 6.40
CA LYS A 97 17.45 10.47 7.51
C LYS A 97 16.07 9.82 7.37
N LEU A 98 15.92 9.02 6.32
CA LEU A 98 15.25 7.72 6.46
C LEU A 98 16.01 6.64 5.68
N GLU A 99 17.32 6.61 5.89
CA GLU A 99 18.20 5.49 5.55
C GLU A 99 18.92 5.12 6.86
N GLY A 100 18.60 3.93 7.38
CA GLY A 100 18.87 3.49 8.75
C GLY A 100 17.53 3.27 9.47
N GLU A 101 16.95 2.08 9.44
CA GLU A 101 17.53 0.86 10.01
C GLU A 101 17.02 -0.36 9.22
N MET A 102 17.79 -0.81 8.22
CA MET A 102 17.63 -2.17 7.72
C MET A 102 18.16 -3.08 8.82
N HIS A 103 17.26 -3.78 9.51
CA HIS A 103 17.65 -4.98 10.23
C HIS A 103 18.40 -5.87 9.25
N LYS A 104 19.70 -6.10 9.50
CA LYS A 104 20.46 -7.10 8.75
C LYS A 104 19.69 -8.42 8.89
N PRO A 105 19.29 -9.07 7.79
CA PRO A 105 18.72 -10.40 7.89
C PRO A 105 19.83 -11.30 8.47
N VAL A 106 19.54 -11.93 9.61
CA VAL A 106 20.44 -12.93 10.19
C VAL A 106 20.59 -14.03 9.16
N THR A 107 21.81 -14.24 8.66
CA THR A 107 22.05 -15.28 7.66
C THR A 107 22.05 -16.65 8.35
N ALA A 108 21.77 -17.71 7.57
CA ALA A 108 21.84 -19.07 8.09
C ALA A 108 23.24 -19.40 8.64
N GLU A 109 24.30 -18.76 8.12
CA GLU A 109 25.66 -18.91 8.64
C GLU A 109 25.83 -18.30 10.03
N GLU A 110 25.19 -17.15 10.31
CA GLU A 110 25.22 -16.50 11.63
C GLU A 110 24.49 -17.32 12.70
N MET A 111 23.40 -18.02 12.34
CA MET A 111 22.67 -18.91 13.27
C MET A 111 23.51 -20.14 13.65
N VAL A 112 24.27 -20.70 12.72
CA VAL A 112 25.17 -21.84 12.97
C VAL A 112 26.31 -21.44 13.90
N ASN A 113 26.91 -20.26 13.69
CA ASN A 113 28.02 -19.79 14.52
C ASN A 113 27.61 -19.47 15.97
N MET A 114 26.39 -19.00 16.23
CA MET A 114 25.90 -18.77 17.59
C MET A 114 25.71 -20.08 18.38
N SER A 115 25.26 -21.15 17.71
CA SER A 115 25.07 -22.47 18.36
C SER A 115 26.40 -23.16 18.73
N ALA A 116 27.50 -22.78 18.07
CA ALA A 116 28.83 -23.35 18.34
C ALA A 116 29.50 -22.78 19.61
N MET A 117 29.16 -21.55 20.04
CA MET A 117 29.78 -20.93 21.22
C MET A 117 29.15 -21.37 22.55
N GLN A 118 27.94 -21.95 22.54
CA GLN A 118 27.27 -22.43 23.76
C GLN A 118 27.77 -23.80 24.24
N ASN A 119 28.70 -24.44 23.51
CA ASN A 119 29.20 -25.77 23.83
C ASN A 119 30.69 -25.80 24.25
N GLN A 120 31.25 -24.68 24.70
CA GLN A 120 32.61 -24.60 25.27
C GLN A 120 32.64 -24.15 26.74
N SER A 121 31.52 -24.29 27.45
CA SER A 121 31.51 -24.17 28.91
C SER A 121 30.97 -25.46 29.51
N ASN A 122 31.85 -26.47 29.56
CA ASN A 122 31.79 -27.51 30.56
C ASN A 122 33.21 -27.94 30.92
#